data_AF-A0A2S9Q013-F1
#
_entry.id   AF-A0A2S9Q013-F1
#
_cell.length_a   1.000
_cell.length_b   1.000
_cell.length_c   1.000
_cell.angle_alpha   90.00
_cell.angle_beta   90.00
_cell.angle_gamma   90.00
#
_symmetry.space_group_name_H-M   'P 1'
#
loop_
_entity.id
_entity.type
_entity.pdbx_description
1 polymer ?
#
loop_
_entity_poly.entity_id
_entity_poly.type
_entity_poly.pdbx_seq_one_letter_code
_entity_poly.pdbx_strand_id
1 'polypeptide(L)'
;MDAIEAAHAVVVEHHPDAQAAFLGGSVVTGRRTAMSDLDIVVLLHGAPAPYRASLRSDDWPVEMFVHTEATWYAYVEREVRKRRSPLLWMCADGELLFDADGVGARIAAEARKLTAAGPPMVSADEIDDRRYAITDLLDDLAGSSDQSERMFIATELVRRTGELALAISHSWGGGGKWLARRLETTSPGLSLRLHRGLREVLEGRVEPLVAAVDEVIGQAGGRLWVGYKRGGTS
;
A
#
# COMPACT_ATOMS: atom_id res chain seq x y z
N MET A 1 -15.66 11.03 -23.02
CA MET A 1 -14.94 9.76 -23.02
C MET A 1 -14.95 9.24 -21.59
N ASP A 2 -15.36 7.99 -21.38
CA ASP A 2 -15.22 7.38 -20.07
C ASP A 2 -13.76 6.99 -19.78
N ALA A 3 -13.47 6.48 -18.57
CA ALA A 3 -12.10 6.16 -18.17
C ALA A 3 -11.51 4.95 -18.92
N ILE A 4 -12.34 3.98 -19.29
CA ILE A 4 -11.92 2.76 -19.99
C ILE A 4 -11.58 3.11 -21.44
N GLU A 5 -12.46 3.87 -22.10
CA GLU A 5 -12.23 4.40 -23.45
C GLU A 5 -10.95 5.25 -23.51
N ALA A 6 -10.75 6.14 -22.53
CA ALA A 6 -9.57 6.99 -22.45
C ALA A 6 -8.29 6.18 -22.25
N ALA A 7 -8.31 5.21 -21.32
CA ALA A 7 -7.16 4.34 -21.09
C ALA A 7 -6.82 3.50 -22.33
N HIS A 8 -7.83 2.96 -23.01
CA HIS A 8 -7.62 2.21 -24.25
C HIS A 8 -7.01 3.09 -25.34
N ALA A 9 -7.51 4.32 -25.53
CA ALA A 9 -6.96 5.27 -26.50
C ALA A 9 -5.49 5.61 -26.22
N VAL A 10 -5.15 5.87 -24.95
CA VAL A 10 -3.76 6.15 -24.52
C VAL A 10 -2.83 4.99 -24.86
N VAL A 11 -3.25 3.75 -24.59
CA VAL A 11 -2.41 2.58 -24.87
C VAL A 11 -2.20 2.41 -26.37
N VAL A 12 -3.24 2.55 -27.19
CA VAL A 12 -3.11 2.42 -28.65
C VAL A 12 -2.22 3.51 -29.24
N GLU A 13 -2.27 4.73 -28.72
CA GLU A 13 -1.42 5.84 -29.16
C GLU A 13 0.07 5.61 -28.83
N HIS A 14 0.36 5.18 -27.60
CA HIS A 14 1.74 5.08 -27.11
C HIS A 14 2.39 3.73 -27.38
N HIS A 15 1.59 2.64 -27.38
CA HIS A 15 2.02 1.25 -27.53
C HIS A 15 1.07 0.46 -28.44
N PRO A 16 1.04 0.75 -29.75
CA PRO A 16 0.19 0.03 -30.70
C PRO A 16 0.50 -1.47 -30.77
N ASP A 17 1.73 -1.88 -30.46
CA ASP A 17 2.19 -3.28 -30.46
C ASP A 17 2.09 -3.97 -29.07
N ALA A 18 1.33 -3.39 -28.14
CA ALA A 18 1.11 -4.00 -26.83
C ALA A 18 0.38 -5.34 -26.94
N GLN A 19 0.80 -6.31 -26.12
CA GLN A 19 0.17 -7.62 -26.03
C GLN A 19 -1.12 -7.57 -25.22
N ALA A 20 -1.12 -6.79 -24.14
CA ALA A 20 -2.28 -6.60 -23.28
C ALA A 20 -2.12 -5.32 -22.47
N ALA A 21 -3.23 -4.80 -21.97
CA ALA A 21 -3.21 -3.68 -21.03
C ALA A 21 -4.32 -3.76 -19.99
N PHE A 22 -4.03 -3.24 -18.81
CA PHE A 22 -4.98 -3.15 -17.70
C PHE A 22 -5.20 -1.69 -17.33
N LEU A 23 -6.43 -1.34 -16.98
CA LEU A 23 -6.74 -0.14 -16.23
C LEU A 23 -6.98 -0.51 -14.77
N GLY A 24 -6.04 -0.13 -13.92
CA GLY A 24 -6.11 -0.33 -12.48
C GLY A 24 -6.50 0.94 -11.73
N GLY A 25 -6.10 0.98 -10.45
CA GLY A 25 -6.17 2.20 -9.66
C GLY A 25 -7.56 2.54 -9.13
N SER A 26 -7.70 3.77 -8.64
CA SER A 26 -8.96 4.20 -8.03
C SER A 26 -10.09 4.44 -9.02
N VAL A 27 -9.78 4.64 -10.31
CA VAL A 27 -10.74 5.02 -11.35
C VAL A 27 -11.74 3.91 -11.70
N VAL A 28 -11.34 2.66 -11.54
CA VAL A 28 -12.19 1.46 -11.75
C VAL A 28 -12.94 1.02 -10.49
N THR A 29 -12.84 1.78 -9.39
CA THR A 29 -13.52 1.48 -8.13
C THR A 29 -14.64 2.47 -7.84
N GLY A 30 -15.59 2.10 -6.97
CA GLY A 30 -16.59 3.03 -6.43
C GLY A 30 -16.03 4.19 -5.60
N ARG A 31 -14.70 4.26 -5.41
CA ARG A 31 -13.99 5.33 -4.70
C ARG A 31 -13.23 6.29 -5.64
N ARG A 32 -13.58 6.31 -6.93
CA ARG A 32 -13.09 7.27 -7.93
C ARG A 32 -13.40 8.71 -7.49
N THR A 33 -12.47 9.62 -7.74
CA THR A 33 -12.68 11.07 -7.57
C THR A 33 -12.33 11.79 -8.87
N ALA A 34 -12.63 13.10 -8.95
CA ALA A 34 -12.17 13.93 -10.06
C ALA A 34 -10.64 14.03 -10.16
N MET A 35 -9.92 13.65 -9.11
CA MET A 35 -8.45 13.66 -9.04
C MET A 35 -7.85 12.26 -9.22
N SER A 36 -8.66 11.27 -9.60
CA SER A 36 -8.16 9.93 -9.96
C SER A 36 -7.43 10.00 -11.29
N ASP A 37 -6.20 9.49 -11.29
CA ASP A 37 -5.39 9.18 -12.46
C ASP A 37 -5.84 7.87 -13.14
N LEU A 38 -5.42 7.71 -14.39
CA LEU A 38 -5.46 6.44 -15.11
C LEU A 38 -4.16 5.68 -14.80
N ASP A 39 -4.26 4.72 -13.88
CA ASP A 39 -3.19 3.76 -13.58
C ASP A 39 -3.23 2.64 -14.63
N ILE A 40 -2.33 2.66 -15.62
CA ILE A 40 -2.37 1.74 -16.76
C ILE A 40 -1.16 0.79 -16.72
N VAL A 41 -1.40 -0.52 -16.69
CA VAL A 41 -0.34 -1.52 -16.89
C VAL A 41 -0.32 -1.91 -18.35
N VAL A 42 0.84 -1.85 -19.01
CA VAL A 42 1.00 -2.26 -20.42
C VAL A 42 2.01 -3.38 -20.53
N LEU A 43 1.64 -4.44 -21.25
CA LEU A 43 2.49 -5.59 -21.49
C LEU A 43 3.05 -5.57 -22.92
N LEU A 44 4.38 -5.52 -23.05
CA LEU A 44 5.10 -5.54 -24.32
C LEU A 44 5.89 -6.84 -24.48
N HIS A 45 6.17 -7.23 -25.73
CA HIS A 45 7.01 -8.38 -26.05
C HIS A 45 8.47 -8.22 -25.58
N GLY A 46 8.96 -6.98 -25.46
CA GLY A 46 10.37 -6.68 -25.24
C GLY A 46 10.62 -5.21 -24.96
N ALA A 47 11.77 -4.71 -25.44
CA ALA A 47 12.11 -3.29 -25.34
C ALA A 47 11.00 -2.41 -25.96
N PRO A 48 10.71 -1.22 -25.40
CA PRO A 48 11.49 -0.54 -24.36
C PRO A 48 11.18 -0.91 -22.90
N ALA A 49 10.34 -1.92 -22.62
CA ALA A 49 10.07 -2.33 -21.24
C ALA A 49 11.33 -2.85 -20.50
N PRO A 50 11.44 -2.66 -19.17
CA PRO A 50 10.44 -2.06 -18.28
C PRO A 50 10.69 -0.57 -18.00
N TYR A 51 9.62 0.22 -17.88
CA TYR A 51 9.69 1.60 -17.40
C TYR A 51 8.35 2.08 -16.84
N ARG A 52 8.40 3.24 -16.17
CA ARG A 52 7.21 3.99 -15.76
C ARG A 52 7.21 5.35 -16.42
N ALA A 53 6.05 5.80 -16.87
CA ALA A 53 5.87 7.14 -17.42
C ALA A 53 4.66 7.81 -16.79
N SER A 54 4.77 9.12 -16.57
CA SER A 54 3.64 9.96 -16.17
C SER A 54 3.39 10.95 -17.31
N LEU A 55 2.16 11.00 -17.82
CA LEU A 55 1.79 11.85 -18.94
C LEU A 55 0.39 12.42 -18.75
N ARG A 56 0.02 13.35 -19.64
CA ARG A 56 -1.35 13.84 -19.76
C ARG A 56 -1.89 13.45 -21.11
N SER A 57 -3.08 12.86 -21.13
CA SER A 57 -3.86 12.61 -22.34
C SER A 57 -5.20 13.29 -22.16
N ASP A 58 -5.45 14.33 -22.96
CA ASP A 58 -6.53 15.28 -22.74
C ASP A 58 -6.56 15.80 -21.28
N ASP A 59 -7.68 15.60 -20.59
CA ASP A 59 -7.91 15.99 -19.19
C ASP A 59 -7.44 14.94 -18.18
N TRP A 60 -6.88 13.81 -18.63
CA TRP A 60 -6.49 12.70 -17.77
C TRP A 60 -5.01 12.74 -17.40
N PRO A 61 -4.67 12.81 -16.10
CA PRO A 61 -3.38 12.37 -15.61
C PRO A 61 -3.29 10.85 -15.80
N VAL A 62 -2.17 10.39 -16.37
CA VAL A 62 -1.92 8.97 -16.63
C VAL A 62 -0.61 8.56 -15.97
N GLU A 63 -0.64 7.44 -15.26
CA GLU A 63 0.55 6.72 -14.84
C GLU A 63 0.62 5.37 -15.59
N MET A 64 1.63 5.22 -16.44
CA MET A 64 1.85 3.98 -17.19
C MET A 64 2.94 3.14 -16.55
N PHE A 65 2.65 1.85 -16.36
CA PHE A 65 3.55 0.83 -15.84
C PHE A 65 3.80 -0.19 -16.95
N VAL A 66 4.91 -0.02 -17.67
CA VAL A 66 5.18 -0.77 -18.90
C VAL A 66 6.16 -1.89 -18.60
N HIS A 67 5.77 -3.13 -18.91
CA HIS A 67 6.48 -4.34 -18.53
C HIS A 67 6.48 -5.36 -19.68
N THR A 68 7.49 -6.20 -19.75
CA THR A 68 7.35 -7.55 -20.33
C THR A 68 6.81 -8.50 -19.27
N GLU A 69 6.26 -9.66 -19.66
CA GLU A 69 5.81 -10.69 -18.70
C GLU A 69 6.92 -11.04 -17.69
N ALA A 70 8.15 -11.25 -18.15
CA ALA A 70 9.29 -11.55 -17.27
C ALA A 70 9.58 -10.43 -16.26
N THR A 71 9.54 -9.16 -16.70
CA THR A 71 9.78 -8.03 -15.81
C THR A 71 8.63 -7.79 -14.84
N TRP A 72 7.39 -8.11 -15.23
CA TRP A 72 6.23 -8.05 -14.34
C TRP A 72 6.42 -9.00 -13.15
N TYR A 73 6.79 -10.27 -13.42
CA TYR A 73 7.08 -11.25 -12.37
C TYR A 73 8.20 -10.77 -11.44
N ALA A 74 9.31 -10.28 -11.98
CA ALA A 74 10.44 -9.80 -11.18
C ALA A 74 10.07 -8.61 -10.28
N TYR A 75 9.22 -7.69 -10.77
CA TYR A 75 8.75 -6.54 -10.00
C TYR A 75 7.77 -6.97 -8.90
N VAL A 76 6.77 -7.78 -9.26
CA VAL A 76 5.79 -8.31 -8.31
C VAL A 76 6.49 -9.08 -7.20
N GLU A 77 7.44 -9.95 -7.51
CA GLU A 77 8.16 -10.72 -6.50
C GLU A 77 8.85 -9.81 -5.46
N ARG A 78 9.51 -8.75 -5.93
CA ARG A 78 10.15 -7.76 -5.04
C ARG A 78 9.13 -6.99 -4.19
N GLU A 79 7.99 -6.62 -4.78
CA GLU A 79 6.93 -5.91 -4.07
C GLU A 79 6.18 -6.80 -3.06
N VAL A 80 5.99 -8.08 -3.40
CA VAL A 80 5.44 -9.12 -2.51
C VAL A 80 6.35 -9.34 -1.32
N ARG A 81 7.68 -9.41 -1.52
CA ARG A 81 8.66 -9.44 -0.42
C ARG A 81 8.56 -8.22 0.49
N LYS A 82 8.24 -7.05 -0.06
CA LYS A 82 7.95 -5.81 0.69
C LYS A 82 6.51 -5.73 1.23
N ARG A 83 5.71 -6.79 1.03
CA ARG A 83 4.31 -6.92 1.47
C ARG A 83 3.37 -5.84 0.93
N ARG A 84 3.75 -5.15 -0.16
CA ARG A 84 3.00 -4.05 -0.76
C ARG A 84 3.26 -3.99 -2.25
N SER A 85 2.27 -4.39 -3.06
CA SER A 85 2.39 -4.44 -4.52
C SER A 85 1.22 -3.78 -5.24
N PRO A 86 1.30 -2.47 -5.56
CA PRO A 86 0.30 -1.82 -6.40
C PRO A 86 0.16 -2.51 -7.77
N LEU A 87 1.28 -2.92 -8.39
CA LEU A 87 1.27 -3.60 -9.69
C LEU A 87 0.45 -4.88 -9.67
N LEU A 88 0.63 -5.70 -8.62
CA LEU A 88 -0.16 -6.92 -8.43
C LEU A 88 -1.66 -6.62 -8.35
N TRP A 89 -2.06 -5.60 -7.57
CA TRP A 89 -3.47 -5.23 -7.41
C TRP A 89 -4.08 -4.63 -8.69
N MET A 90 -3.31 -3.86 -9.47
CA MET A 90 -3.77 -3.34 -10.76
C MET A 90 -4.09 -4.46 -11.76
N CYS A 91 -3.36 -5.58 -11.73
CA CYS A 91 -3.64 -6.72 -12.58
C CYS A 91 -4.69 -7.69 -12.00
N ALA A 92 -4.85 -7.74 -10.67
CA ALA A 92 -5.82 -8.62 -10.01
C ALA A 92 -7.25 -8.08 -10.05
N ASP A 93 -7.41 -6.79 -9.75
CA ASP A 93 -8.71 -6.12 -9.59
C ASP A 93 -9.01 -5.13 -10.73
N GLY A 94 -8.02 -4.84 -11.59
CA GLY A 94 -8.19 -3.90 -12.70
C GLY A 94 -8.94 -4.48 -13.89
N GLU A 95 -9.41 -3.58 -14.76
CA GLU A 95 -10.10 -3.93 -15.99
C GLU A 95 -9.08 -4.30 -17.07
N LEU A 96 -9.22 -5.48 -17.68
CA LEU A 96 -8.41 -5.90 -18.83
C LEU A 96 -8.95 -5.23 -20.09
N LEU A 97 -8.22 -4.24 -20.61
CA LEU A 97 -8.65 -3.42 -21.75
C LEU A 97 -8.65 -4.22 -23.06
N PHE A 98 -7.62 -5.04 -23.26
CA PHE A 98 -7.49 -5.98 -24.36
C PHE A 98 -6.42 -7.02 -24.04
N ASP A 99 -6.43 -8.13 -24.79
CA ASP A 99 -5.46 -9.22 -24.67
C ASP A 99 -5.32 -9.93 -26.02
N ALA A 100 -4.18 -9.72 -26.69
CA ALA A 100 -3.94 -10.18 -28.05
C ALA A 100 -3.52 -11.66 -28.12
N ASP A 101 -2.84 -12.17 -27.10
CA ASP A 101 -2.23 -13.50 -27.10
C ASP A 101 -2.42 -14.30 -25.79
N GLY A 102 -3.28 -13.81 -24.89
CA GLY A 102 -3.63 -14.45 -23.64
C GLY A 102 -2.68 -14.12 -22.48
N VAL A 103 -1.64 -13.30 -22.68
CA VAL A 103 -0.71 -12.92 -21.59
C VAL A 103 -1.43 -12.11 -20.52
N GLY A 104 -2.38 -11.25 -20.90
CA GLY A 104 -3.20 -10.47 -19.97
C GLY A 104 -3.99 -11.39 -19.04
N ALA A 105 -4.74 -12.33 -19.60
CA ALA A 105 -5.53 -13.28 -18.82
C ALA A 105 -4.67 -14.14 -17.87
N ARG A 106 -3.47 -14.57 -18.31
CA ARG A 106 -2.51 -15.30 -17.45
C ARG A 106 -2.01 -14.45 -16.29
N ILE A 107 -1.58 -13.22 -16.56
CA ILE A 107 -1.12 -12.28 -15.52
C ILE A 107 -2.25 -11.96 -14.54
N ALA A 108 -3.48 -11.73 -15.02
CA ALA A 108 -4.64 -11.48 -14.15
C ALA A 108 -4.96 -12.68 -13.24
N ALA A 109 -4.86 -13.90 -13.78
CA ALA A 109 -5.08 -15.12 -13.01
C ALA A 109 -4.00 -15.31 -11.93
N GLU A 110 -2.73 -15.15 -12.28
CA GLU A 110 -1.64 -15.25 -11.31
C GLU A 110 -1.70 -14.11 -10.27
N ALA A 111 -2.06 -12.90 -10.70
CA ALA A 111 -2.22 -11.77 -9.81
C ALA A 111 -3.29 -12.05 -8.73
N ARG A 112 -4.47 -12.55 -9.13
CA ARG A 112 -5.54 -12.94 -8.21
C ARG A 112 -5.12 -14.09 -7.28
N LYS A 113 -4.35 -15.05 -7.78
CA LYS A 113 -3.82 -16.15 -6.97
C LYS A 113 -2.86 -15.62 -5.89
N LEU A 114 -1.94 -14.74 -6.26
CA LEU A 114 -0.99 -14.15 -5.32
C LEU A 114 -1.67 -13.21 -4.32
N THR A 115 -2.63 -12.37 -4.74
CA THR A 115 -3.35 -11.51 -3.78
C THR A 115 -4.14 -12.34 -2.77
N ALA A 116 -4.79 -13.43 -3.20
CA ALA A 116 -5.50 -14.36 -2.33
C ALA A 116 -4.58 -15.14 -1.39
N ALA A 117 -3.35 -15.46 -1.80
CA ALA A 117 -2.37 -16.14 -0.96
C ALA A 117 -1.86 -15.27 0.21
N GLY A 118 -1.91 -13.94 0.06
CA GLY A 118 -1.42 -13.00 1.07
C GLY A 118 0.08 -12.72 0.97
N PRO A 119 0.59 -11.71 1.70
CA PRO A 119 2.02 -11.41 1.76
C PRO A 119 2.77 -12.49 2.57
N PRO A 120 4.11 -12.58 2.42
CA PRO A 120 4.95 -13.42 3.28
C PRO A 120 4.71 -13.12 4.77
N MET A 121 4.98 -14.05 5.69
CA MET A 121 4.86 -13.76 7.12
C MET A 121 5.94 -12.78 7.60
N VAL A 122 5.61 -11.95 8.60
CA VAL A 122 6.63 -11.15 9.32
C VAL A 122 7.38 -12.07 10.28
N SER A 123 8.70 -11.95 10.37
CA SER A 123 9.47 -12.68 11.37
C SER A 123 9.18 -12.16 12.79
N ALA A 124 9.45 -12.98 13.80
CA ALA A 124 9.32 -12.52 15.19
C ALA A 124 10.22 -11.30 15.47
N ASP A 125 11.43 -11.28 14.92
CA ASP A 125 12.35 -10.14 15.05
C ASP A 125 11.77 -8.86 14.43
N GLU A 126 11.18 -8.92 13.24
CA GLU A 126 10.59 -7.72 12.63
C GLU A 126 9.33 -7.26 13.38
N ILE A 127 8.56 -8.17 13.99
CA ILE A 127 7.46 -7.78 14.91
C ILE A 127 8.02 -7.08 16.15
N ASP A 128 9.07 -7.61 16.75
CA ASP A 128 9.73 -6.99 17.91
C ASP A 128 10.33 -5.62 17.56
N ASP A 129 10.91 -5.44 16.37
CA ASP A 129 11.42 -4.14 15.90
C ASP A 129 10.32 -3.08 15.84
N ARG A 130 9.15 -3.49 15.33
CA ARG A 130 7.98 -2.60 15.24
C ARG A 130 7.44 -2.28 16.63
N ARG A 131 7.34 -3.27 17.52
CA ARG A 131 6.90 -3.08 18.91
C ARG A 131 7.83 -2.15 19.67
N TYR A 132 9.14 -2.34 19.52
CA TYR A 132 10.15 -1.49 20.12
C TYR A 132 10.02 -0.05 19.64
N ALA A 133 10.00 0.17 18.32
CA ALA A 133 9.86 1.52 17.75
C ALA A 133 8.54 2.21 18.15
N ILE A 134 7.44 1.46 18.28
CA ILE A 134 6.16 2.01 18.77
C ILE A 134 6.24 2.34 20.26
N THR A 135 6.92 1.52 21.06
CA THR A 135 7.10 1.75 22.51
C THR A 135 7.92 3.01 22.74
N ASP A 136 9.02 3.19 22.02
CA ASP A 136 9.86 4.39 22.05
C ASP A 136 9.04 5.65 21.74
N LEU A 137 8.21 5.63 20.70
CA LEU A 137 7.33 6.76 20.36
C LEU A 137 6.23 7.04 21.40
N LEU A 138 5.76 6.02 22.13
CA LEU A 138 4.81 6.21 23.22
C LEU A 138 5.48 6.94 24.40
N ASP A 139 6.74 6.61 24.68
CA ASP A 139 7.53 7.26 25.73
C ASP A 139 7.88 8.71 25.32
N ASP A 140 8.25 8.94 24.06
CA ASP A 140 8.44 10.30 23.50
C ASP A 140 7.15 11.14 23.59
N LEU A 141 6.00 10.56 23.25
CA LEU A 141 4.71 11.26 23.33
C LEU A 141 4.39 11.67 24.77
N ALA A 142 4.69 10.79 25.74
CA ALA A 142 4.48 11.05 27.16
C ALA A 142 5.44 12.11 27.70
N GLY A 143 6.68 12.16 27.19
CA GLY A 143 7.71 13.11 27.59
C GLY A 143 7.62 14.49 26.93
N SER A 144 6.96 14.61 25.78
CA SER A 144 6.87 15.87 25.05
C SER A 144 5.78 16.79 25.59
N SER A 145 6.09 18.08 25.72
CA SER A 145 5.14 19.17 26.00
C SER A 145 4.97 20.13 24.83
N ASP A 146 5.79 20.01 23.78
CA ASP A 146 5.70 20.84 22.58
C ASP A 146 4.61 20.31 21.63
N GLN A 147 3.75 21.20 21.16
CA GLN A 147 2.61 20.80 20.33
C GLN A 147 3.02 20.34 18.93
N SER A 148 4.15 20.85 18.41
CA SER A 148 4.68 20.45 17.11
C SER A 148 5.29 19.06 17.20
N GLU A 149 6.12 18.80 18.21
CA GLU A 149 6.68 17.47 18.50
C GLU A 149 5.56 16.43 18.64
N ARG A 150 4.55 16.70 19.47
CA ARG A 150 3.39 15.81 19.65
C ARG A 150 2.67 15.50 18.34
N MET A 151 2.54 16.47 17.44
CA MET A 151 1.93 16.27 16.13
C MET A 151 2.74 15.28 15.27
N PHE A 152 4.07 15.42 15.23
CA PHE A 152 4.93 14.50 14.49
C PHE A 152 4.93 13.10 15.11
N ILE A 153 5.08 12.99 16.42
CA ILE A 153 5.09 11.71 17.15
C ILE A 153 3.75 10.97 16.95
N ALA A 154 2.63 11.67 17.14
CA ALA A 154 1.30 11.05 16.99
C ALA A 154 1.00 10.62 15.55
N THR A 155 1.45 11.39 14.56
CA THR A 155 1.32 11.00 13.14
C THR A 155 2.10 9.72 12.85
N GLU A 156 3.30 9.60 13.40
CA GLU A 156 4.14 8.42 13.24
C GLU A 156 3.57 7.21 13.99
N LEU A 157 3.03 7.39 15.20
CA LEU A 157 2.31 6.35 15.94
C LEU A 157 1.13 5.81 15.12
N VAL A 158 0.27 6.68 14.57
CA VAL A 158 -0.86 6.25 13.72
C VAL A 158 -0.38 5.38 12.55
N ARG A 159 0.69 5.81 11.86
CA ARG A 159 1.24 5.08 10.72
C ARG A 159 1.78 3.71 11.15
N ARG A 160 2.67 3.67 12.15
CA ARG A 160 3.33 2.44 12.60
C ARG A 160 2.37 1.45 13.24
N THR A 161 1.41 1.92 14.03
CA THR A 161 0.37 1.07 14.62
C THR A 161 -0.51 0.45 13.54
N GLY A 162 -0.90 1.21 12.51
CA GLY A 162 -1.60 0.66 11.36
C GLY A 162 -0.80 -0.40 10.61
N GLU A 163 0.49 -0.17 10.39
CA GLU A 163 1.39 -1.14 9.75
C GLU A 163 1.61 -2.39 10.59
N LEU A 164 1.71 -2.27 11.92
CA LEU A 164 1.78 -3.40 12.84
C LEU A 164 0.49 -4.22 12.79
N ALA A 165 -0.68 -3.58 12.84
CA ALA A 165 -1.98 -4.26 12.76
C ALA A 165 -2.11 -5.09 11.46
N LEU A 166 -1.69 -4.56 10.32
CA LEU A 166 -1.69 -5.33 9.07
C LEU A 166 -0.67 -6.49 9.09
N ALA A 167 0.48 -6.30 9.75
CA ALA A 167 1.49 -7.34 9.87
C ALA A 167 1.04 -8.53 10.71
N ILE A 168 0.51 -8.28 11.91
CA ILE A 168 0.03 -9.33 12.82
C ILE A 168 -1.16 -10.10 12.23
N SER A 169 -1.98 -9.46 11.40
CA SER A 169 -3.11 -10.09 10.72
C SER A 169 -2.75 -10.68 9.35
N HIS A 170 -1.45 -10.86 9.05
CA HIS A 170 -0.96 -11.41 7.79
C HIS A 170 -1.58 -10.76 6.54
N SER A 171 -1.89 -9.47 6.63
CA SER A 171 -2.61 -8.72 5.60
C SER A 171 -1.64 -7.88 4.77
N TRP A 172 -2.04 -7.64 3.51
CA TRP A 172 -1.30 -6.77 2.60
C TRP A 172 -1.15 -5.35 3.15
N GLY A 173 0.06 -4.81 3.06
CA GLY A 173 0.36 -3.43 3.41
C GLY A 173 -0.23 -2.42 2.44
N GLY A 174 -0.23 -1.16 2.84
CA GLY A 174 -0.68 -0.04 2.01
C GLY A 174 0.01 1.26 2.42
N GLY A 175 0.28 2.13 1.46
CA GLY A 175 0.80 3.49 1.72
C GLY A 175 -0.32 4.54 1.61
N GLY A 176 -0.18 5.64 2.36
CA GLY A 176 -1.14 6.75 2.30
C GLY A 176 -2.59 6.29 2.50
N LYS A 177 -3.48 6.66 1.57
CA LYS A 177 -4.90 6.27 1.60
C LYS A 177 -5.13 4.75 1.66
N TRP A 178 -4.21 3.95 1.12
CA TRP A 178 -4.34 2.49 1.11
C TRP A 178 -4.09 1.86 2.49
N LEU A 179 -3.32 2.49 3.38
CA LEU A 179 -3.18 2.01 4.76
C LEU A 179 -4.56 1.96 5.43
N ALA A 180 -5.29 3.08 5.41
CA ALA A 180 -6.64 3.18 5.96
C ALA A 180 -7.62 2.20 5.30
N ARG A 181 -7.57 2.05 3.96
CA ARG A 181 -8.45 1.11 3.24
C ARG A 181 -8.21 -0.36 3.62
N ARG A 182 -6.95 -0.76 3.77
CA ARG A 182 -6.58 -2.12 4.19
C ARG A 182 -6.98 -2.36 5.64
N LEU A 183 -6.74 -1.38 6.52
CA LEU A 183 -7.18 -1.45 7.91
C LEU A 183 -8.69 -1.62 8.03
N GLU A 184 -9.50 -0.94 7.23
CA GLU A 184 -10.96 -1.11 7.29
C GLU A 184 -11.40 -2.55 6.98
N THR A 185 -10.65 -3.28 6.16
CA THR A 185 -10.94 -4.68 5.85
C THR A 185 -10.40 -5.63 6.92
N THR A 186 -9.17 -5.38 7.38
CA THR A 186 -8.44 -6.28 8.29
C THR A 186 -8.78 -6.07 9.77
N SER A 187 -8.98 -4.81 10.18
CA SER A 187 -9.23 -4.40 11.55
C SER A 187 -10.26 -3.26 11.58
N PRO A 188 -11.55 -3.58 11.34
CA PRO A 188 -12.60 -2.57 11.19
C PRO A 188 -12.65 -1.59 12.36
N GLY A 189 -12.79 -0.30 12.05
CA GLY A 189 -12.84 0.77 13.05
C GLY A 189 -11.49 1.20 13.65
N LEU A 190 -10.39 0.45 13.46
CA LEU A 190 -9.07 0.85 13.95
C LEU A 190 -8.62 2.19 13.32
N SER A 191 -8.83 2.36 12.01
CA SER A 191 -8.49 3.63 11.33
C SER A 191 -9.23 4.83 11.93
N LEU A 192 -10.48 4.66 12.36
CA LEU A 192 -11.27 5.72 12.98
C LEU A 192 -10.76 6.05 14.40
N ARG A 193 -10.42 5.03 15.20
CA ARG A 193 -9.88 5.21 16.54
C ARG A 193 -8.52 5.91 16.51
N LEU A 194 -7.63 5.50 15.60
CA LEU A 194 -6.33 6.16 15.40
C LEU A 194 -6.50 7.62 14.95
N HIS A 195 -7.41 7.89 14.01
CA HIS A 195 -7.72 9.25 13.57
C HIS A 195 -8.24 10.12 14.73
N ARG A 196 -9.18 9.60 15.53
CA ARG A 196 -9.70 10.30 16.69
C ARG A 196 -8.60 10.56 17.72
N GLY A 197 -7.80 9.55 18.06
CA GLY A 197 -6.69 9.69 19.00
C GLY A 197 -5.69 10.77 18.58
N LEU A 198 -5.30 10.80 17.30
CA LEU A 198 -4.45 11.85 16.76
C LEU A 198 -5.03 13.26 16.97
N ARG A 199 -6.33 13.44 16.70
CA ARG A 199 -6.99 14.74 16.92
C ARG A 199 -6.96 15.15 18.39
N GLU A 200 -7.20 14.20 19.30
CA GLU A 200 -7.21 14.48 20.73
C GLU A 200 -5.81 14.82 21.26
N VAL A 201 -4.74 14.24 20.69
CA VAL A 201 -3.36 14.64 21.01
C VAL A 201 -3.11 16.12 20.67
N LEU A 202 -3.68 16.61 19.56
CA LEU A 202 -3.59 18.02 19.18
C LEU A 202 -4.40 18.95 20.10
N GLU A 203 -5.34 18.40 20.86
CA GLU A 203 -6.09 19.09 21.91
C GLU A 203 -5.46 18.90 23.30
N GLY A 204 -4.31 18.23 23.39
CA GLY A 204 -3.56 17.99 24.62
C GLY A 204 -3.92 16.71 25.38
N ARG A 205 -4.81 15.86 24.87
CA ARG A 205 -5.19 14.57 25.47
C ARG A 205 -4.55 13.41 24.72
N VAL A 206 -3.62 12.70 25.35
CA VAL A 206 -2.86 11.62 24.69
C VAL A 206 -3.47 10.24 24.89
N GLU A 207 -4.27 10.08 25.93
CA GLU A 207 -4.81 8.80 26.40
C GLU A 207 -5.59 8.02 25.33
N PRO A 208 -6.44 8.65 24.49
CA PRO A 208 -7.20 7.91 23.47
C PRO A 208 -6.30 7.31 22.38
N LEU A 209 -5.23 8.00 21.99
CA LEU A 209 -4.27 7.46 21.03
C LEU A 209 -3.47 6.32 21.69
N VAL A 210 -2.95 6.55 22.90
CA VAL A 210 -2.18 5.55 23.65
C VAL A 210 -2.99 4.26 23.83
N ALA A 211 -4.27 4.35 24.21
CA ALA A 211 -5.13 3.18 24.37
C ALA A 211 -5.32 2.39 23.06
N ALA A 212 -5.51 3.07 21.93
CA ALA A 212 -5.63 2.41 20.63
C ALA A 212 -4.31 1.74 20.19
N VAL A 213 -3.18 2.38 20.48
CA VAL A 213 -1.84 1.82 20.20
C VAL A 213 -1.57 0.61 21.09
N ASP A 214 -1.87 0.71 22.39
CA ASP A 214 -1.65 -0.36 23.37
C ASP A 214 -2.51 -1.61 23.07
N GLU A 215 -3.72 -1.43 22.55
CA GLU A 215 -4.55 -2.55 22.11
C GLU A 215 -3.90 -3.33 20.96
N VAL A 216 -3.36 -2.63 19.95
CA VAL A 216 -2.72 -3.27 18.79
C VAL A 216 -1.40 -3.92 19.19
N ILE A 217 -0.56 -3.22 19.95
CA ILE A 217 0.73 -3.77 20.39
C ILE A 217 0.52 -4.96 21.35
N GLY A 218 -0.56 -4.96 22.13
CA GLY A 218 -0.97 -6.05 23.01
C GLY A 218 -1.20 -7.37 22.26
N GLN A 219 -1.72 -7.31 21.03
CA GLN A 219 -1.88 -8.49 20.16
C GLN A 219 -0.54 -9.10 19.72
N ALA A 220 0.55 -8.35 19.83
CA ALA A 220 1.91 -8.77 19.50
C ALA A 220 2.79 -9.02 20.74
N GLY A 221 2.21 -9.09 21.95
CA GLY A 221 2.94 -9.29 23.21
C GLY A 221 3.18 -8.02 24.03
N GLY A 222 2.57 -6.90 23.64
CA GLY A 222 2.64 -5.63 24.38
C GLY A 222 3.87 -4.79 24.08
N ARG A 223 4.03 -3.70 24.83
CA ARG A 223 5.21 -2.82 24.76
C ARG A 223 6.51 -3.60 24.93
N LEU A 224 7.55 -3.17 24.22
CA LEU A 224 8.85 -3.82 24.23
C LEU A 224 9.95 -2.76 24.37
N TRP A 225 10.68 -2.82 25.47
CA TRP A 225 11.88 -2.01 25.70
C TRP A 225 12.94 -2.85 26.39
N VAL A 226 12.59 -3.36 27.57
CA VAL A 226 13.44 -4.28 28.33
C VAL A 226 13.64 -5.57 27.53
N GLY A 227 14.90 -5.95 27.31
CA GLY A 227 15.26 -7.17 26.60
C GLY A 227 15.36 -7.03 25.07
N TYR A 228 14.99 -5.88 24.50
CA TYR A 228 15.21 -5.64 23.08
C TYR A 228 16.70 -5.59 22.75
N LYS A 229 17.12 -6.32 21.72
CA LYS A 229 18.51 -6.38 21.26
C LYS A 229 18.58 -6.71 19.77
N ARG A 230 19.39 -5.95 19.03
CA ARG A 230 19.74 -6.23 17.62
C ARG A 230 21.24 -6.14 17.41
N GLY A 231 21.76 -6.91 16.46
CA GLY A 231 23.12 -6.71 15.97
C GLY A 231 23.21 -5.39 15.21
N GLY A 232 24.31 -4.66 15.37
CA GLY A 232 24.57 -3.50 14.52
C GLY A 232 24.82 -3.94 13.08
N THR A 233 24.18 -3.29 12.12
CA THR A 233 24.52 -3.43 10.69
C THR A 233 25.59 -2.40 10.35
N SER A 234 26.77 -2.86 9.95
CA SER A 234 27.85 -2.05 9.38
C SER A 234 27.54 -1.63 7.94
#